data_AF-A0A3N1SZ25-F1
#
_entry.id   AF-A0A3N1SZ25-F1
#
_cell.length_a   1.000
_cell.length_b   1.000
_cell.length_c   1.000
_cell.angle_alpha   90.00
_cell.angle_beta   90.00
_cell.angle_gamma   90.00
#
_symmetry.space_group_name_H-M   'P 1'
#
loop_
_entity.id
_entity.type
_entity.pdbx_description
1 polymer ?
#
loop_
_entity_poly.entity_id
_entity_poly.type
_entity_poly.pdbx_seq_one_letter_code
_entity_poly.pdbx_strand_id
1 'polypeptide(L)'
;MTTTDIATTGGGSLAIRPEQTAWTPDQAAVLQQSGIDNQVAPAELSAFLHLCQRTRLDPFSRQIYLIGRWNGQQQRKVYTPQTSIDGYRVIAHRAAADAGHALGYDDTLWCDPSGKWRDVWLDDKPPAAAKVTVIRNGMRFSAVARYSEYVQTKKGGEPSGLWVKMPTTMTAKCAEALALRMAFPHDLAGVYTAEEMAQADNPADERHLRRVKPGEGDPWATPQTAAQGRDYLHEAYGAADADEVRRIYREAAQDGAVPEYLAQIAEVGKALAHRNPAPTPEPTLEPAAADDGYRTGPTDDEVVDGEVVPTPEDDYADAVAELRAAAQAAQLEDFDTGVVQALGMPLADAPTDAIRALAAQIRPAA
;
A
#
# COMPACT_ATOMS: atom_id res chain seq x y z
N MET A 1 51.21 -2.02 22.32
CA MET A 1 50.07 -2.90 22.65
C MET A 1 49.20 -2.98 21.41
N THR A 2 49.35 -4.06 20.64
CA THR A 2 48.52 -4.35 19.47
C THR A 2 47.24 -5.02 19.97
N THR A 3 46.14 -4.28 19.98
CA THR A 3 44.81 -4.85 20.23
C THR A 3 44.46 -5.73 19.03
N THR A 4 44.53 -7.03 19.24
CA THR A 4 43.95 -8.03 18.35
C THR A 4 42.44 -7.92 18.48
N ASP A 5 41.80 -7.15 17.61
CA ASP A 5 40.36 -7.23 17.42
C ASP A 5 40.05 -8.62 16.86
N ILE A 6 39.51 -9.48 17.72
CA ILE A 6 38.90 -10.74 17.31
C ILE A 6 37.63 -10.35 16.56
N ALA A 7 37.74 -10.24 15.24
CA ALA A 7 36.59 -10.13 14.35
C ALA A 7 35.67 -11.32 14.64
N THR A 8 34.51 -11.04 15.23
CA THR A 8 33.47 -12.04 15.47
C THR A 8 32.73 -12.29 14.15
N THR A 9 33.40 -12.87 13.16
CA THR A 9 32.81 -13.24 11.87
C THR A 9 32.09 -14.59 12.02
N GLY A 10 31.14 -14.67 12.95
CA GLY A 10 30.43 -15.89 13.32
C GLY A 10 29.06 -16.04 12.63
N GLY A 11 29.00 -15.87 11.30
CA GLY A 11 27.80 -16.23 10.54
C GLY A 11 27.92 -17.67 10.03
N GLY A 12 26.93 -18.53 10.33
CA GLY A 12 26.86 -19.87 9.74
C GLY A 12 26.88 -19.83 8.21
N SER A 13 27.31 -20.90 7.54
CA SER A 13 27.54 -20.90 6.08
C SER A 13 26.31 -20.53 5.23
N LEU A 14 25.10 -20.67 5.79
CA LEU A 14 23.84 -20.32 5.14
C LEU A 14 23.40 -18.87 5.38
N ALA A 15 23.99 -18.15 6.34
CA ALA A 15 23.57 -16.80 6.68
C ALA A 15 23.68 -15.85 5.47
N ILE A 16 22.57 -15.18 5.13
CA ILE A 16 22.53 -14.18 4.07
C ILE A 16 23.21 -12.91 4.58
N ARG A 17 24.18 -12.39 3.82
CA ARG A 17 24.93 -11.19 4.19
C ARG A 17 24.41 -9.97 3.43
N PRO A 18 24.40 -8.76 4.03
CA PRO A 18 23.93 -7.54 3.36
C PRO A 18 24.70 -7.20 2.07
N GLU A 19 26.01 -7.49 2.03
CA GLU A 19 26.91 -7.20 0.91
C GLU A 19 26.94 -8.30 -0.16
N GLN A 20 26.26 -9.42 0.07
CA GLN A 20 26.27 -10.57 -0.82
C GLN A 20 25.55 -10.25 -2.13
N THR A 21 26.19 -10.47 -3.27
CA THR A 21 25.60 -10.19 -4.59
C THR A 21 25.07 -11.44 -5.31
N ALA A 22 25.41 -12.63 -4.84
CA ALA A 22 24.99 -13.91 -5.40
C ALA A 22 24.93 -15.00 -4.32
N TRP A 23 24.07 -16.01 -4.49
CA TRP A 23 23.98 -17.17 -3.59
C TRP A 23 25.31 -17.93 -3.51
N THR A 24 25.71 -18.30 -2.29
CA THR A 24 26.89 -19.17 -2.11
C THR A 24 26.58 -20.60 -2.56
N PRO A 25 27.59 -21.44 -2.85
CA PRO A 25 27.37 -22.85 -3.20
C PRO A 25 26.55 -23.61 -2.16
N ASP A 26 26.83 -23.41 -0.87
CA ASP A 26 26.10 -24.05 0.23
C ASP A 26 24.63 -23.60 0.27
N GLN A 27 24.38 -22.30 0.13
CA GLN A 27 23.02 -21.75 0.09
C GLN A 27 22.25 -22.28 -1.13
N ALA A 28 22.87 -22.29 -2.31
CA ALA A 28 22.26 -22.78 -3.54
C ALA A 28 21.89 -24.27 -3.43
N ALA A 29 22.75 -25.09 -2.82
CA ALA A 29 22.48 -26.51 -2.61
C ALA A 29 21.25 -26.72 -1.70
N VAL A 30 21.13 -25.96 -0.61
CA VAL A 30 19.97 -26.04 0.28
C VAL A 30 18.70 -25.52 -0.39
N LEU A 31 18.79 -24.42 -1.15
CA LEU A 31 17.68 -23.89 -1.94
C LEU A 31 17.17 -24.93 -2.95
N GLN A 32 18.06 -25.63 -3.65
CA GLN A 32 17.68 -26.71 -4.56
C GLN A 32 16.97 -27.86 -3.83
N GLN A 33 17.51 -28.29 -2.69
CA GLN A 33 16.89 -29.33 -1.86
C GLN A 33 15.51 -28.91 -1.34
N SER A 34 15.27 -27.61 -1.15
CA SER A 34 13.98 -27.06 -0.72
C SER A 34 12.89 -27.05 -1.81
N GLY A 35 13.22 -27.46 -3.04
CA GLY A 35 12.26 -27.61 -4.14
C GLY A 35 12.37 -26.58 -5.26
N ILE A 36 13.42 -25.75 -5.24
CA ILE A 36 13.77 -24.87 -6.37
C ILE A 36 14.49 -25.74 -7.41
N ASP A 37 13.84 -26.02 -8.53
CA ASP A 37 14.45 -26.85 -9.56
C ASP A 37 15.45 -26.05 -10.43
N ASN A 38 16.18 -26.79 -11.27
CA ASN A 38 17.23 -26.25 -12.12
C ASN A 38 16.70 -25.32 -13.24
N GLN A 39 15.39 -25.12 -13.37
CA GLN A 39 14.78 -24.24 -14.37
C GLN A 39 14.57 -22.81 -13.85
N VAL A 40 14.90 -22.52 -12.59
CA VAL A 40 14.85 -21.17 -12.05
C VAL A 40 15.79 -20.23 -12.82
N ALA A 41 15.29 -19.08 -13.23
CA ALA A 41 16.10 -18.10 -13.95
C ALA A 41 17.08 -17.39 -12.99
N PRO A 42 18.30 -17.05 -13.43
CA PRO A 42 19.25 -16.29 -12.59
C PRO A 42 18.68 -14.96 -12.07
N ALA A 43 17.86 -14.29 -12.87
CA ALA A 43 17.17 -13.06 -12.47
C ALA A 43 16.15 -13.29 -11.34
N GLU A 44 15.43 -14.42 -11.35
CA GLU A 44 14.47 -14.80 -10.31
C GLU A 44 15.20 -15.09 -8.99
N LEU A 45 16.34 -15.80 -9.04
CA LEU A 45 17.19 -16.03 -7.88
C LEU A 45 17.81 -14.75 -7.33
N SER A 46 18.23 -13.83 -8.20
CA SER A 46 18.82 -12.55 -7.80
C SER A 46 17.78 -11.64 -7.14
N ALA A 47 16.58 -11.56 -7.72
CA ALA A 47 15.46 -10.85 -7.11
C ALA A 47 15.06 -11.45 -5.76
N PHE A 48 15.10 -12.78 -5.62
CA PHE A 48 14.83 -13.45 -4.36
C PHE A 48 15.87 -13.12 -3.28
N LEU A 49 17.17 -13.11 -3.63
CA LEU A 49 18.24 -12.71 -2.72
C LEU A 49 18.05 -11.26 -2.25
N HIS A 50 17.83 -10.33 -3.20
CA HIS A 50 17.56 -8.93 -2.90
C HIS A 50 16.37 -8.78 -1.93
N LEU A 51 15.29 -9.53 -2.15
CA LEU A 51 14.12 -9.49 -1.28
C LEU A 51 14.46 -10.00 0.13
N CYS A 52 15.20 -11.11 0.25
CA CYS A 52 15.65 -11.63 1.54
C CYS A 52 16.51 -10.61 2.29
N GLN A 53 17.42 -9.92 1.60
CA GLN A 53 18.26 -8.87 2.18
C GLN A 53 17.44 -7.66 2.64
N ARG A 54 16.58 -7.11 1.76
CA ARG A 54 15.75 -5.94 2.03
C ARG A 54 14.83 -6.15 3.23
N THR A 55 14.24 -7.35 3.32
CA THR A 55 13.26 -7.69 4.37
C THR A 55 13.90 -8.33 5.60
N ARG A 56 15.19 -8.66 5.53
CA ARG A 56 15.94 -9.47 6.50
C ARG A 56 15.28 -10.84 6.76
N LEU A 57 14.48 -11.37 5.82
CA LEU A 57 13.85 -12.67 5.96
C LEU A 57 14.83 -13.79 5.61
N ASP A 58 14.76 -14.88 6.37
CA ASP A 58 15.59 -16.04 6.18
C ASP A 58 14.83 -17.17 5.45
N PRO A 59 15.22 -17.53 4.21
CA PRO A 59 14.61 -18.64 3.49
C PRO A 59 14.90 -20.01 4.12
N PHE A 60 16.01 -20.15 4.86
CA PHE A 60 16.42 -21.41 5.48
C PHE A 60 15.63 -21.71 6.76
N SER A 61 15.16 -20.66 7.43
CA SER A 61 14.22 -20.75 8.56
C SER A 61 12.75 -20.71 8.14
N ARG A 62 12.44 -20.91 6.83
CA ARG A 62 11.06 -21.01 6.32
C ARG A 62 10.22 -19.73 6.50
N GLN A 63 10.87 -18.58 6.58
CA GLN A 63 10.19 -17.28 6.67
C GLN A 63 9.72 -16.79 5.31
N ILE A 64 10.44 -17.17 4.25
CA ILE A 64 10.11 -16.85 2.86
C ILE A 64 10.52 -18.01 1.95
N TYR A 65 9.78 -18.22 0.87
CA TYR A 65 10.00 -19.30 -0.09
C TYR A 65 10.08 -18.72 -1.50
N LEU A 66 10.75 -19.43 -2.41
CA LEU A 66 10.67 -19.18 -3.83
C LEU A 66 9.86 -20.30 -4.49
N ILE A 67 8.63 -19.99 -4.89
CA ILE A 67 7.68 -20.99 -5.38
C ILE A 67 7.54 -20.87 -6.89
N GLY A 68 7.86 -21.97 -7.59
CA GLY A 68 7.70 -22.06 -9.03
C GLY A 68 6.32 -22.59 -9.41
N ARG A 69 5.60 -21.86 -10.27
CA ARG A 69 4.31 -22.28 -10.83
C ARG A 69 4.38 -22.30 -12.35
N TRP A 70 3.68 -23.24 -12.98
CA TRP A 70 3.61 -23.29 -14.44
C TRP A 70 2.87 -22.06 -14.98
N ASN A 71 3.51 -21.32 -15.88
CA ASN A 71 2.90 -20.18 -16.56
C ASN A 71 2.64 -20.57 -18.03
N GLY A 72 1.36 -20.65 -18.40
CA GLY A 72 0.95 -21.03 -19.75
C GLY A 72 1.28 -19.99 -20.83
N GLN A 73 1.49 -18.72 -20.48
CA GLN A 73 1.90 -17.70 -21.46
C GLN A 73 3.40 -17.79 -21.75
N GLN A 74 4.21 -17.94 -20.70
CA GLN A 74 5.67 -18.06 -20.84
C GLN A 74 6.14 -19.49 -21.16
N GLN A 75 5.22 -20.46 -21.18
CA GLN A 75 5.50 -21.89 -21.44
C GLN A 75 6.65 -22.45 -20.58
N ARG A 76 6.76 -21.95 -19.34
CA ARG A 76 7.78 -22.36 -18.38
C ARG A 76 7.27 -22.22 -16.96
N LYS A 77 8.00 -22.80 -16.01
CA LYS A 77 7.82 -22.51 -14.59
C LYS A 77 8.35 -21.10 -14.29
N VAL A 78 7.51 -20.24 -13.72
CA VAL A 78 7.88 -18.90 -13.24
C VAL A 78 7.99 -18.96 -11.73
N TYR A 79 9.10 -18.47 -11.20
CA TYR A 79 9.38 -18.48 -9.77
C TYR A 79 9.04 -17.15 -9.12
N THR A 80 8.25 -17.21 -8.06
CA THR A 80 7.79 -16.03 -7.34
C THR A 80 8.06 -16.18 -5.84
N PRO A 81 8.63 -15.15 -5.17
CA PRO A 81 8.79 -15.17 -3.73
C PRO A 81 7.42 -15.16 -3.03
N GLN A 82 7.26 -15.99 -2.01
CA GLN A 82 6.06 -16.07 -1.18
C GLN A 82 6.47 -16.08 0.28
N THR A 83 5.91 -15.15 1.05
CA THR A 83 6.24 -14.98 2.46
C THR A 83 5.33 -15.84 3.31
N SER A 84 5.90 -16.50 4.32
CA SER A 84 5.11 -17.25 5.29
C SER A 84 4.44 -16.29 6.28
N ILE A 85 3.43 -16.77 7.02
CA ILE A 85 2.86 -15.95 8.09
C ILE A 85 3.91 -15.64 9.16
N ASP A 86 4.84 -16.57 9.41
CA ASP A 86 5.95 -16.34 10.33
C ASP A 86 6.92 -15.27 9.80
N GLY A 87 7.13 -15.18 8.49
CA GLY A 87 7.86 -14.07 7.87
C GLY A 87 7.18 -12.71 8.14
N TYR A 88 5.85 -12.63 8.00
CA TYR A 88 5.12 -11.41 8.36
C TYR A 88 5.25 -11.07 9.84
N ARG A 89 5.12 -12.06 10.73
CA ARG A 89 5.31 -11.88 12.19
C ARG A 89 6.71 -11.39 12.52
N VAL A 90 7.74 -11.95 11.88
CA VAL A 90 9.14 -11.53 12.09
C VAL A 90 9.35 -10.08 11.63
N ILE A 91 8.81 -9.69 10.48
CA ILE A 91 8.87 -8.29 10.01
C ILE A 91 8.15 -7.38 11.01
N ALA A 92 6.93 -7.72 11.41
CA ALA A 92 6.12 -6.94 12.34
C ALA A 92 6.81 -6.76 13.70
N HIS A 93 7.35 -7.84 14.28
CA HIS A 93 8.08 -7.78 15.55
C HIS A 93 9.32 -6.89 15.45
N ARG A 94 10.09 -6.99 14.36
CA ARG A 94 11.27 -6.14 14.15
C ARG A 94 10.88 -4.68 13.97
N ALA A 95 9.91 -4.40 13.12
CA ALA A 95 9.43 -3.04 12.87
C ALA A 95 8.86 -2.39 14.15
N ALA A 96 8.15 -3.15 14.97
CA ALA A 96 7.66 -2.68 16.26
C ALA A 96 8.82 -2.40 17.22
N ALA A 97 9.79 -3.33 17.34
CA ALA A 97 10.95 -3.16 18.21
C ALA A 97 11.85 -1.97 17.79
N ASP A 98 12.12 -1.83 16.49
CA ASP A 98 12.92 -0.75 15.91
C ASP A 98 12.26 0.62 16.16
N ALA A 99 10.92 0.68 16.21
CA ALA A 99 10.15 1.88 16.55
C ALA A 99 9.89 2.06 18.06
N GLY A 100 10.32 1.13 18.92
CA GLY A 100 9.99 1.15 20.35
C GLY A 100 8.50 0.94 20.66
N HIS A 101 7.73 0.37 19.74
CA HIS A 101 6.30 0.14 19.88
C HIS A 101 6.01 -1.23 20.50
N ALA A 102 5.01 -1.30 21.39
CA ALA A 102 4.44 -2.57 21.81
C ALA A 102 3.68 -3.24 20.64
N LEU A 103 3.81 -4.57 20.54
CA LEU A 103 3.07 -5.40 19.60
C LEU A 103 2.37 -6.53 20.35
N GLY A 104 1.08 -6.71 20.09
CA GLY A 104 0.24 -7.75 20.67
C GLY A 104 -0.89 -8.15 19.75
N TYR A 105 -1.75 -9.03 20.25
CA TYR A 105 -2.92 -9.56 19.55
C TYR A 105 -4.08 -9.68 20.53
N ASP A 106 -5.32 -9.55 20.05
CA ASP A 106 -6.47 -10.12 20.74
C ASP A 106 -6.68 -11.58 20.34
N ASP A 107 -7.64 -12.22 21.00
CA ASP A 107 -8.15 -13.53 20.61
C ASP A 107 -8.60 -13.54 19.14
N THR A 108 -8.23 -14.62 18.46
CA THR A 108 -8.76 -14.91 17.13
C THR A 108 -10.20 -15.37 17.28
N LEU A 109 -11.09 -14.82 16.46
CA LEU A 109 -12.50 -15.18 16.45
C LEU A 109 -12.88 -15.84 15.13
N TRP A 110 -13.78 -16.82 15.18
CA TRP A 110 -14.35 -17.49 14.02
C TRP A 110 -15.86 -17.30 13.96
N CYS A 111 -16.38 -17.12 12.76
CA CYS A 111 -17.78 -16.88 12.51
C CYS A 111 -18.43 -18.14 11.90
N ASP A 112 -19.57 -18.54 12.43
CA ASP A 112 -20.40 -19.57 11.81
C ASP A 112 -21.28 -19.01 10.68
N PRO A 113 -21.89 -19.87 9.84
CA PRO A 113 -22.77 -19.40 8.76
C PRO A 113 -23.99 -18.59 9.23
N SER A 114 -24.33 -18.63 10.53
CA SER A 114 -25.40 -17.81 11.11
C SER A 114 -24.94 -16.40 11.52
N GLY A 115 -23.65 -16.10 11.40
CA GLY A 115 -23.08 -14.81 11.80
C GLY A 115 -22.58 -14.76 13.24
N LYS A 116 -22.64 -15.87 13.98
CA LYS A 116 -22.22 -15.91 15.39
C LYS A 116 -20.71 -16.14 15.50
N TRP A 117 -20.04 -15.24 16.24
CA TRP A 117 -18.61 -15.28 16.50
C TRP A 117 -18.26 -16.10 17.75
N ARG A 118 -17.15 -16.83 17.70
CA ARG A 118 -16.65 -17.73 18.74
C ARG A 118 -15.12 -17.66 18.80
N ASP A 119 -14.57 -17.78 19.99
CA ASP A 119 -13.13 -17.83 20.28
C ASP A 119 -12.51 -19.22 20.07
N VAL A 120 -13.33 -20.26 19.91
CA VAL A 120 -12.91 -21.62 19.56
C VAL A 120 -13.85 -22.19 18.49
N TRP A 121 -13.25 -22.84 17.48
CA TRP A 121 -13.99 -23.51 16.42
C TRP A 121 -13.87 -25.04 16.57
N LEU A 122 -14.96 -25.70 16.91
CA LEU A 122 -15.02 -27.15 17.14
C LEU A 122 -15.87 -27.90 16.10
N ASP A 123 -16.43 -27.20 15.12
CA ASP A 123 -17.24 -27.81 14.06
C ASP A 123 -16.33 -28.48 13.02
N ASP A 124 -16.76 -29.61 12.47
CA ASP A 124 -16.08 -30.32 11.39
C ASP A 124 -16.12 -29.54 10.07
N LYS A 125 -17.12 -28.66 9.90
CA LYS A 125 -17.23 -27.78 8.75
C LYS A 125 -16.31 -26.58 8.92
N PRO A 126 -15.73 -26.06 7.81
CA PRO A 126 -14.99 -24.81 7.84
C PRO A 126 -15.81 -23.66 8.44
N PRO A 127 -15.17 -22.75 9.20
CA PRO A 127 -15.82 -21.50 9.60
C PRO A 127 -16.20 -20.68 8.36
N ALA A 128 -17.25 -19.88 8.46
CA ALA A 128 -17.63 -18.95 7.39
C ALA A 128 -16.59 -17.83 7.24
N ALA A 129 -16.02 -17.37 8.36
CA ALA A 129 -14.96 -16.38 8.40
C ALA A 129 -14.08 -16.52 9.65
N ALA A 130 -12.90 -15.91 9.62
CA ALA A 130 -12.07 -15.68 10.79
C ALA A 130 -11.75 -14.19 10.91
N LYS A 131 -11.50 -13.74 12.14
CA LYS A 131 -11.13 -12.37 12.48
C LYS A 131 -9.92 -12.38 13.40
N VAL A 132 -8.93 -11.57 13.05
CA VAL A 132 -7.72 -11.38 13.85
C VAL A 132 -7.53 -9.89 14.07
N THR A 133 -7.14 -9.51 15.28
CA THR A 133 -6.80 -8.13 15.63
C THR A 133 -5.36 -8.06 16.09
N VAL A 134 -4.56 -7.28 15.37
CA VAL A 134 -3.20 -6.91 15.77
C VAL A 134 -3.27 -5.62 16.57
N ILE A 135 -2.55 -5.55 17.68
CA ILE A 135 -2.44 -4.36 18.51
C ILE A 135 -1.03 -3.81 18.38
N ARG A 136 -0.88 -2.59 17.88
CA ARG A 136 0.42 -1.91 17.76
C ARG A 136 0.33 -0.55 18.44
N ASN A 137 1.16 -0.35 19.47
CA ASN A 137 1.17 0.89 20.26
C ASN A 137 -0.22 1.33 20.75
N GLY A 138 -1.01 0.38 21.27
CA GLY A 138 -2.37 0.63 21.75
C GLY A 138 -3.45 0.73 20.66
N MET A 139 -3.08 0.90 19.38
CA MET A 139 -4.03 0.93 18.26
C MET A 139 -4.39 -0.48 17.78
N ARG A 140 -5.65 -0.67 17.38
CA ARG A 140 -6.21 -1.96 16.96
C ARG A 140 -6.37 -2.01 15.44
N PHE A 141 -5.82 -3.06 14.83
CA PHE A 141 -5.91 -3.35 13.40
C PHE A 141 -6.62 -4.70 13.21
N SER A 142 -7.94 -4.65 13.02
CA SER A 142 -8.78 -5.84 12.89
C SER A 142 -9.08 -6.16 11.43
N ALA A 143 -8.86 -7.41 11.02
CA ALA A 143 -9.23 -7.90 9.70
C ALA A 143 -10.13 -9.12 9.77
N VAL A 144 -10.98 -9.29 8.77
CA VAL A 144 -11.83 -10.47 8.59
C VAL A 144 -11.49 -11.13 7.25
N ALA A 145 -11.28 -12.45 7.27
CA ALA A 145 -11.13 -13.25 6.06
C ALA A 145 -12.30 -14.23 5.96
N ARG A 146 -13.05 -14.19 4.86
CA ARG A 146 -14.13 -15.15 4.58
C ARG A 146 -13.54 -16.39 3.93
N TYR A 147 -13.90 -17.57 4.42
CA TYR A 147 -13.40 -18.84 3.88
C TYR A 147 -13.63 -18.96 2.37
N SER A 148 -14.81 -18.58 1.89
CA SER A 148 -15.20 -18.64 0.48
C SER A 148 -14.32 -17.79 -0.46
N GLU A 149 -13.69 -16.73 0.04
CA GLU A 149 -12.88 -15.82 -0.78
C GLU A 149 -11.43 -16.30 -0.95
N TYR A 150 -10.94 -17.08 0.00
CA TYR A 150 -9.53 -17.47 0.08
C TYR A 150 -9.29 -18.96 -0.18
N VAL A 151 -10.30 -19.81 -0.01
CA VAL A 151 -10.14 -21.25 -0.19
C VAL A 151 -9.63 -21.57 -1.60
N GLN A 152 -8.51 -22.29 -1.67
CA GLN A 152 -7.97 -22.77 -2.93
C GLN A 152 -8.70 -24.03 -3.35
N THR A 153 -9.35 -23.99 -4.52
CA THR A 153 -10.15 -25.09 -5.03
C THR A 153 -9.47 -25.79 -6.22
N LYS A 154 -9.82 -27.06 -6.42
CA LYS A 154 -9.49 -27.79 -7.64
C LYS A 154 -10.44 -27.35 -8.77
N LYS A 155 -10.18 -27.80 -10.01
CA LYS A 155 -11.07 -27.54 -11.16
C LYS A 155 -12.56 -27.90 -10.93
N GLY A 156 -12.85 -28.79 -9.98
CA GLY A 156 -14.22 -29.18 -9.62
C GLY A 156 -14.85 -28.41 -8.45
N GLY A 157 -14.23 -27.32 -7.97
CA GLY A 157 -14.73 -26.52 -6.85
C GLY A 157 -14.38 -27.05 -5.46
N GLU A 158 -13.91 -28.30 -5.37
CA GLU A 158 -13.50 -28.91 -4.09
C GLU A 158 -12.23 -28.27 -3.51
N PRO A 159 -12.14 -28.05 -2.19
CA PRO A 159 -10.92 -27.55 -1.54
C PRO A 159 -9.69 -28.40 -1.83
N SER A 160 -8.52 -27.76 -1.78
CA SER A 160 -7.24 -28.40 -2.13
C SER A 160 -6.14 -28.16 -1.08
N GLY A 161 -5.18 -29.08 -1.02
CA GLY A 161 -3.99 -28.93 -0.18
C GLY A 161 -4.30 -28.82 1.32
N LEU A 162 -3.74 -27.79 1.95
CA LEU A 162 -3.93 -27.53 3.39
C LEU A 162 -5.36 -27.13 3.75
N TRP A 163 -6.13 -26.60 2.81
CA TRP A 163 -7.53 -26.22 3.05
C TRP A 163 -8.43 -27.41 3.36
N VAL A 164 -8.09 -28.61 2.89
CA VAL A 164 -8.82 -29.85 3.24
C VAL A 164 -8.51 -30.29 4.67
N LYS A 165 -7.26 -30.08 5.13
CA LYS A 165 -6.77 -30.62 6.41
C LYS A 165 -6.98 -29.66 7.57
N MET A 166 -6.86 -28.36 7.33
CA MET A 166 -6.82 -27.32 8.36
C MET A 166 -7.57 -26.05 7.94
N PRO A 167 -8.84 -26.13 7.51
CA PRO A 167 -9.58 -24.99 6.96
C PRO A 167 -9.70 -23.83 7.96
N THR A 168 -9.93 -24.13 9.24
CA THR A 168 -10.03 -23.15 10.33
C THR A 168 -8.75 -22.34 10.48
N THR A 169 -7.60 -23.02 10.55
CA THR A 169 -6.27 -22.40 10.69
C THR A 169 -5.91 -21.59 9.45
N MET A 170 -6.22 -22.10 8.25
CA MET A 170 -5.96 -21.38 7.01
C MET A 170 -6.77 -20.09 6.92
N THR A 171 -8.04 -20.10 7.35
CA THR A 171 -8.88 -18.90 7.37
C THR A 171 -8.36 -17.87 8.37
N ALA A 172 -7.98 -18.30 9.58
CA ALA A 172 -7.37 -17.44 10.59
C ALA A 172 -6.04 -16.84 10.10
N LYS A 173 -5.20 -17.63 9.45
CA LYS A 173 -3.94 -17.19 8.85
C LYS A 173 -4.16 -16.09 7.80
N CYS A 174 -5.20 -16.20 6.97
CA CYS A 174 -5.54 -15.15 6.01
C CYS A 174 -5.94 -13.85 6.73
N ALA A 175 -6.79 -13.95 7.75
CA ALA A 175 -7.19 -12.79 8.55
C ALA A 175 -5.99 -12.14 9.25
N GLU A 176 -5.06 -12.92 9.79
CA GLU A 176 -3.84 -12.41 10.39
C GLU A 176 -2.95 -11.66 9.39
N ALA A 177 -2.75 -12.22 8.18
CA ALA A 177 -1.97 -11.57 7.15
C ALA A 177 -2.53 -10.20 6.77
N LEU A 178 -3.86 -10.09 6.65
CA LEU A 178 -4.56 -8.83 6.39
C LEU A 178 -4.40 -7.83 7.56
N ALA A 179 -4.56 -8.29 8.80
CA ALA A 179 -4.40 -7.46 9.99
C ALA A 179 -2.97 -6.91 10.10
N LEU A 180 -1.96 -7.76 9.86
CA LEU A 180 -0.56 -7.35 9.83
C LEU A 180 -0.27 -6.35 8.71
N ARG A 181 -0.87 -6.50 7.52
CA ARG A 181 -0.74 -5.51 6.45
C ARG A 181 -1.29 -4.14 6.82
N MET A 182 -2.40 -4.08 7.54
CA MET A 182 -2.93 -2.80 8.03
C MET A 182 -2.04 -2.21 9.13
N ALA A 183 -1.49 -3.04 10.01
CA ALA A 183 -0.63 -2.58 11.10
C ALA A 183 0.79 -2.16 10.64
N PHE A 184 1.29 -2.73 9.54
CA PHE A 184 2.66 -2.56 9.02
C PHE A 184 2.70 -2.39 7.49
N PRO A 185 2.00 -1.39 6.92
CA PRO A 185 1.82 -1.28 5.47
C PRO A 185 3.13 -1.03 4.72
N HIS A 186 4.03 -0.21 5.29
CA HIS A 186 5.33 0.08 4.69
C HIS A 186 6.31 -1.09 4.83
N ASP A 187 6.34 -1.74 5.99
CA ASP A 187 7.28 -2.84 6.25
C ASP A 187 6.92 -4.11 5.46
N LEU A 188 5.63 -4.33 5.22
CA LEU A 188 5.12 -5.45 4.42
C LEU A 188 4.93 -5.08 2.94
N ALA A 189 5.33 -3.87 2.51
CA ALA A 189 5.25 -3.48 1.13
C ALA A 189 6.14 -4.35 0.23
N GLY A 190 5.55 -4.85 -0.86
CA GLY A 190 6.25 -5.67 -1.85
C GLY A 190 6.59 -7.10 -1.37
N VAL A 191 6.04 -7.55 -0.24
CA VAL A 191 5.99 -8.97 0.13
C VAL A 191 4.54 -9.45 0.11
N TYR A 192 4.34 -10.68 -0.35
CA TYR A 192 3.02 -11.27 -0.52
C TYR A 192 3.00 -12.66 0.10
N THR A 193 1.90 -12.99 0.78
CA THR A 193 1.64 -14.37 1.20
C THR A 193 1.12 -15.20 0.03
N ALA A 194 1.21 -16.52 0.15
CA ALA A 194 0.67 -17.44 -0.86
C ALA A 194 -0.83 -17.23 -1.08
N GLU A 195 -1.55 -16.92 0.00
CA GLU A 195 -2.99 -16.72 0.01
C GLU A 195 -3.42 -15.45 -0.74
N GLU A 196 -2.69 -14.34 -0.58
CA GLU A 196 -2.95 -13.08 -1.31
C GLU A 196 -2.75 -13.25 -2.82
N MET A 197 -1.71 -13.98 -3.21
CA MET A 197 -1.47 -14.28 -4.63
C MET A 197 -2.54 -15.21 -5.19
N ALA A 198 -2.94 -16.23 -4.42
CA ALA A 198 -3.98 -17.17 -4.85
C ALA A 198 -5.36 -16.53 -4.95
N GLN A 199 -5.67 -15.55 -4.08
CA GLN A 199 -6.91 -14.78 -4.17
C GLN A 199 -6.94 -13.88 -5.41
N ALA A 200 -5.81 -13.30 -5.81
CA ALA A 200 -5.70 -12.57 -7.07
C ALA A 200 -5.91 -13.47 -8.30
N ASP A 201 -5.43 -14.72 -8.23
CA ASP A 201 -5.54 -15.74 -9.27
C ASP A 201 -6.90 -16.49 -9.28
N ASN A 202 -7.68 -16.40 -8.20
CA ASN A 202 -9.02 -16.99 -8.18
C ASN A 202 -9.88 -16.32 -9.26
N PRO A 203 -10.65 -17.07 -10.06
CA PRO A 203 -11.59 -16.47 -11.00
C PRO A 203 -12.63 -15.72 -10.18
N ALA A 204 -12.41 -14.42 -9.97
CA ALA A 204 -13.47 -13.50 -9.62
C ALA A 204 -14.50 -13.61 -10.75
N ASP A 205 -15.76 -13.82 -10.41
CA ASP A 205 -16.86 -13.62 -11.36
C ASP A 205 -16.61 -12.29 -12.07
N GLU A 206 -16.40 -12.41 -13.38
CA GLU A 206 -16.07 -11.39 -14.37
C GLU A 206 -15.69 -10.02 -13.81
N ARG A 207 -14.42 -9.86 -13.40
CA ARG A 207 -13.79 -8.56 -13.61
C ARG A 207 -13.84 -8.32 -15.12
N HIS A 208 -14.68 -7.37 -15.56
CA HIS A 208 -14.70 -6.83 -16.93
C HIS A 208 -13.33 -6.19 -17.24
N LEU A 209 -12.30 -7.03 -17.37
CA LEU A 209 -11.05 -6.65 -17.98
C LEU A 209 -11.34 -6.54 -19.46
N ARG A 210 -11.21 -5.32 -19.99
CA ARG A 210 -11.31 -5.04 -21.42
C ARG A 210 -10.45 -6.06 -22.16
N ARG A 211 -11.10 -6.89 -22.98
CA ARG A 211 -10.41 -7.87 -23.83
C ARG A 211 -9.63 -7.10 -24.89
N VAL A 212 -8.32 -6.99 -24.68
CA VAL A 212 -7.40 -6.41 -25.67
C VAL A 212 -7.43 -7.30 -26.92
N LYS A 213 -7.76 -6.72 -28.07
CA LYS A 213 -7.77 -7.46 -29.34
C LYS A 213 -6.31 -7.60 -29.84
N PRO A 214 -5.93 -8.70 -30.51
CA PRO A 214 -4.63 -8.79 -31.16
C PRO A 214 -4.45 -7.62 -32.14
N GLY A 215 -3.49 -6.74 -31.88
CA GLY A 215 -3.23 -5.51 -32.65
C GLY A 215 -3.63 -4.20 -31.95
N GLU A 216 -4.22 -4.24 -30.76
CA GLU A 216 -4.42 -3.06 -29.93
C GLU A 216 -3.08 -2.73 -29.23
N GLY A 217 -2.55 -1.52 -29.44
CA GLY A 217 -1.31 -1.07 -28.81
C GLY A 217 -1.45 -1.02 -27.28
N ASP A 218 -0.34 -1.26 -26.58
CA ASP A 218 -0.29 -1.17 -25.12
C ASP A 218 -0.74 0.26 -24.69
N PRO A 219 -1.77 0.40 -23.84
CA PRO A 219 -2.23 1.70 -23.36
C PRO A 219 -1.19 2.46 -22.53
N TRP A 220 -0.09 1.81 -22.14
CA TRP A 220 1.08 2.40 -21.48
C TRP A 220 2.33 2.44 -22.37
N ALA A 221 2.25 1.98 -23.62
CA ALA A 221 3.31 2.27 -24.58
C ALA A 221 3.18 3.73 -25.01
N THR A 222 4.16 4.54 -24.61
CA THR A 222 4.41 5.83 -25.26
C THR A 222 4.53 5.57 -26.76
N PRO A 223 3.86 6.32 -27.66
CA PRO A 223 4.01 6.12 -29.09
C PRO A 223 5.45 6.46 -29.50
N GLN A 224 6.38 5.50 -29.41
CA GLN A 224 7.71 5.64 -29.98
C GLN A 224 7.60 5.48 -31.48
N THR A 225 7.48 6.61 -32.16
CA THR A 225 8.04 6.73 -33.50
C THR A 225 8.87 7.99 -33.52
N ALA A 226 10.15 7.85 -33.23
CA ALA A 226 11.16 8.68 -33.87
C ALA A 226 12.31 7.73 -34.22
N ALA A 227 12.66 7.71 -35.50
CA ALA A 227 13.35 6.62 -36.17
C ALA A 227 14.81 6.36 -35.74
N GLN A 228 15.26 6.85 -34.58
CA GLN A 228 16.65 6.75 -34.13
C GLN A 228 16.84 6.55 -32.61
N GLY A 229 15.77 6.22 -31.87
CA GLY A 229 15.90 5.89 -30.44
C GLY A 229 16.16 7.09 -29.50
N ARG A 230 15.97 8.32 -29.97
CA ARG A 230 15.91 9.53 -29.13
C ARG A 230 14.52 9.69 -28.52
N ASP A 231 14.46 10.09 -27.25
CA ASP A 231 13.22 10.42 -26.54
C ASP A 231 13.01 11.93 -26.50
N TYR A 232 12.46 12.47 -27.59
CA TYR A 232 12.19 13.89 -27.76
C TYR A 232 11.26 14.46 -26.70
N LEU A 233 10.34 13.65 -26.18
CA LEU A 233 9.41 14.10 -25.14
C LEU A 233 10.13 14.25 -23.79
N HIS A 234 11.03 13.34 -23.45
CA HIS A 234 11.90 13.50 -22.27
C HIS A 234 12.80 14.74 -22.38
N GLU A 235 13.41 14.97 -23.55
CA GLU A 235 14.20 16.16 -23.82
C GLU A 235 13.35 17.44 -23.68
N ALA A 236 12.11 17.44 -24.14
CA ALA A 236 11.19 18.58 -24.02
C ALA A 236 10.87 18.91 -22.55
N TYR A 237 10.68 17.91 -21.69
CA TYR A 237 10.46 18.12 -20.26
C TYR A 237 11.70 18.68 -19.54
N GLY A 238 12.90 18.43 -20.07
CA GLY A 238 14.16 18.96 -19.56
C GLY A 238 14.56 20.34 -20.13
N ALA A 239 13.79 20.89 -21.07
CA ALA A 239 14.11 22.15 -21.74
C ALA A 239 14.03 23.37 -20.81
N ALA A 240 14.94 24.32 -20.97
CA ALA A 240 15.02 25.51 -20.12
C ALA A 240 13.93 26.55 -20.43
N ASP A 241 13.49 26.63 -21.69
CA ASP A 241 12.51 27.59 -22.14
C ASP A 241 11.64 27.06 -23.30
N ALA A 242 10.61 27.83 -23.65
CA ALA A 242 9.67 27.46 -24.70
C ALA A 242 10.30 27.45 -26.11
N ASP A 243 11.39 28.17 -26.34
CA ASP A 243 12.06 28.20 -27.65
C ASP A 243 12.91 26.94 -27.86
N GLU A 244 13.50 26.40 -26.80
CA GLU A 244 14.16 25.10 -26.80
C GLU A 244 13.17 23.96 -27.11
N VAL A 245 11.98 23.97 -26.50
CA VAL A 245 10.92 22.99 -26.82
C VAL A 245 10.47 23.08 -28.28
N ARG A 246 10.38 24.29 -28.85
CA ARG A 246 10.04 24.47 -30.28
C ARG A 246 11.10 23.90 -31.22
N ARG A 247 12.38 23.91 -30.81
CA ARG A 247 13.45 23.25 -31.57
C ARG A 247 13.30 21.73 -31.53
N ILE A 248 13.09 21.17 -30.34
CA ILE A 248 12.88 19.73 -30.11
C ILE A 248 11.66 19.22 -30.90
N TYR A 249 10.56 19.99 -30.92
CA TYR A 249 9.39 19.71 -31.74
C TYR A 249 9.72 19.60 -33.25
N ARG A 250 10.53 20.52 -33.78
CA ARG A 250 10.90 20.51 -35.21
C ARG A 250 11.79 19.33 -35.56
N GLU A 251 12.73 18.97 -34.68
CA GLU A 251 13.58 17.79 -34.85
C GLU A 251 12.75 16.51 -34.82
N ALA A 252 11.84 16.36 -33.85
CA ALA A 252 10.92 15.23 -33.78
C ALA A 252 10.06 15.11 -35.06
N ALA A 253 9.58 16.24 -35.60
CA ALA A 253 8.77 16.25 -36.82
C ALA A 253 9.57 15.85 -38.07
N GLN A 254 10.83 16.27 -38.15
CA GLN A 254 11.74 15.86 -39.22
C GLN A 254 12.09 14.36 -39.16
N ASP A 255 12.17 13.83 -37.94
CA ASP A 255 12.46 12.41 -37.68
C ASP A 255 11.23 11.48 -37.81
N GLY A 256 10.11 12.03 -38.29
CA GLY A 256 8.90 11.27 -38.60
C GLY A 256 8.02 10.96 -37.40
N ALA A 257 8.07 11.79 -36.35
CA ALA A 257 7.18 11.64 -35.20
C ALA A 257 5.70 11.71 -35.58
N VAL A 258 4.91 10.79 -35.02
CA VAL A 258 3.46 10.80 -35.20
C VAL A 258 2.84 12.08 -34.62
N PRO A 259 1.75 12.60 -35.23
CA PRO A 259 1.11 13.84 -34.81
C PRO A 259 0.74 13.88 -33.32
N GLU A 260 0.33 12.75 -32.74
CA GLU A 260 -0.02 12.63 -31.33
C GLU A 260 1.19 12.83 -30.40
N TYR A 261 2.38 12.40 -30.81
CA TYR A 261 3.63 12.57 -30.06
C TYR A 261 4.14 14.02 -30.18
N LEU A 262 4.02 14.62 -31.36
CA LEU A 262 4.30 16.04 -31.58
C LEU A 262 3.39 16.95 -30.75
N ALA A 263 2.10 16.61 -30.64
CA ALA A 263 1.15 17.36 -29.82
C ALA A 263 1.56 17.38 -28.34
N GLN A 264 2.09 16.26 -27.81
CA GLN A 264 2.58 16.18 -26.44
C GLN A 264 3.79 17.10 -26.21
N ILE A 265 4.76 17.11 -27.14
CA ILE A 265 5.91 18.03 -27.09
C ILE A 265 5.44 19.49 -27.14
N ALA A 266 4.42 19.81 -27.95
CA ALA A 266 3.87 21.15 -28.05
C ALA A 266 3.19 21.63 -26.74
N GLU A 267 2.51 20.74 -26.01
CA GLU A 267 1.91 21.07 -24.71
C GLU A 267 2.97 21.44 -23.66
N VAL A 268 4.12 20.75 -23.66
CA VAL A 268 5.25 21.10 -22.79
C VAL A 268 5.73 22.54 -23.07
N GLY A 269 5.82 22.92 -24.34
CA GLY A 269 6.20 24.29 -24.75
C GLY A 269 5.19 25.35 -24.32
N LYS A 270 3.88 25.05 -24.37
CA LYS A 270 2.83 25.95 -23.87
C LYS A 270 2.94 26.15 -22.36
N ALA A 271 3.15 25.07 -21.60
CA ALA A 271 3.32 25.14 -20.15
C ALA A 271 4.54 25.98 -19.74
N LEU A 272 5.66 25.84 -20.46
CA LEU A 272 6.87 26.66 -20.24
C LEU A 272 6.67 28.14 -20.61
N ALA A 273 5.92 28.43 -21.69
CA ALA A 273 5.58 29.80 -22.06
C ALA A 273 4.66 30.48 -21.03
N HIS A 274 3.78 29.72 -20.36
CA HIS A 274 2.93 30.22 -19.29
C HIS A 274 3.67 30.39 -17.95
N ARG A 275 4.79 29.68 -17.72
CA ARG A 275 5.64 29.86 -16.52
C ARG A 275 6.50 31.12 -16.57
N ASN A 276 6.75 31.68 -17.74
CA ASN A 276 7.64 32.84 -17.90
C ASN A 276 6.95 33.96 -18.71
N PRO A 277 5.88 34.59 -18.20
CA PRO A 277 5.31 35.75 -18.86
C PRO A 277 6.32 36.91 -18.85
N ALA A 278 6.52 37.54 -20.01
CA ALA A 278 7.31 38.77 -20.13
C ALA A 278 6.81 39.84 -19.13
N PRO A 279 7.70 40.66 -18.53
CA PRO A 279 7.33 41.56 -17.46
C PRO A 279 6.40 42.67 -17.98
N THR A 280 5.24 42.83 -17.35
CA THR A 280 4.31 43.95 -17.55
C THR A 280 4.32 44.80 -16.27
N PRO A 281 4.37 46.14 -16.35
CA PRO A 281 4.74 46.99 -15.21
C PRO A 281 3.60 47.15 -14.19
N GLU A 282 3.93 47.05 -12.90
CA GLU A 282 3.00 47.24 -11.78
C GLU A 282 2.61 48.72 -11.58
N PRO A 283 1.36 49.01 -11.17
CA PRO A 283 0.99 50.32 -10.67
C PRO A 283 1.26 50.42 -9.15
N THR A 284 1.98 51.49 -8.80
CA THR A 284 2.27 52.01 -7.46
C THR A 284 1.04 52.22 -6.58
N LEU A 285 1.12 51.78 -5.32
CA LEU A 285 0.38 52.39 -4.21
C LEU A 285 1.32 52.62 -3.02
N GLU A 286 1.39 53.88 -2.62
CA GLU A 286 2.13 54.45 -1.47
C GLU A 286 1.25 54.47 -0.18
N PRO A 287 1.83 54.76 1.02
CA PRO A 287 1.67 53.92 2.22
C PRO A 287 0.97 54.61 3.41
N ALA A 288 0.71 53.84 4.49
CA ALA A 288 0.60 54.35 5.86
C ALA A 288 0.98 53.25 6.87
N ALA A 289 2.16 53.39 7.51
CA ALA A 289 2.36 53.79 8.92
C ALA A 289 2.07 52.63 9.91
N ALA A 290 3.07 51.83 10.31
CA ALA A 290 4.09 52.10 11.34
C ALA A 290 3.52 52.16 12.77
N ASP A 291 3.85 51.16 13.60
CA ASP A 291 4.39 51.42 14.94
C ASP A 291 5.24 50.25 15.45
N ASP A 292 6.37 50.63 16.04
CA ASP A 292 7.45 49.86 16.64
C ASP A 292 7.05 49.35 18.03
N GLY A 293 7.68 48.27 18.51
CA GLY A 293 7.55 47.92 19.92
C GLY A 293 8.30 46.68 20.39
N TYR A 294 9.45 46.90 20.99
CA TYR A 294 10.47 45.93 21.42
C TYR A 294 10.23 45.36 22.84
N ARG A 295 10.73 44.12 23.09
CA ARG A 295 11.18 43.53 24.40
C ARG A 295 10.10 43.17 25.45
N THR A 296 10.22 42.20 26.38
CA THR A 296 11.28 41.37 27.02
C THR A 296 10.59 40.19 27.75
N GLY A 297 11.25 39.04 27.95
CA GLY A 297 10.80 37.98 28.89
C GLY A 297 10.87 38.41 30.38
N PRO A 298 10.36 37.60 31.34
CA PRO A 298 11.19 36.52 31.91
C PRO A 298 10.43 35.23 32.35
N THR A 299 11.22 34.29 32.84
CA THR A 299 10.98 32.94 33.39
C THR A 299 10.04 32.90 34.60
N ASP A 300 9.29 31.78 34.77
CA ASP A 300 9.50 30.79 35.85
C ASP A 300 8.46 29.66 35.78
N ASP A 301 8.86 28.50 36.32
CA ASP A 301 8.15 27.23 36.42
C ASP A 301 6.72 27.33 36.97
N GLU A 302 5.75 26.82 36.23
CA GLU A 302 4.54 26.17 36.76
C GLU A 302 4.10 25.05 35.79
N VAL A 303 4.12 23.81 36.27
CA VAL A 303 3.52 22.67 35.57
C VAL A 303 2.01 22.83 35.71
N VAL A 304 1.36 23.32 34.65
CA VAL A 304 -0.10 23.36 34.51
C VAL A 304 -0.55 22.09 33.80
N ASP A 305 -1.51 21.38 34.39
CA ASP A 305 -2.18 20.24 33.75
C ASP A 305 -2.62 20.63 32.33
N GLY A 306 -2.18 19.85 31.34
CA GLY A 306 -2.40 20.16 29.93
C GLY A 306 -3.88 20.26 29.59
N GLU A 307 -4.32 21.47 29.27
CA GLU A 307 -5.56 21.69 28.53
C GLU A 307 -5.39 21.06 27.14
N VAL A 308 -6.22 20.04 26.86
CA VAL A 308 -6.28 19.42 25.53
C VAL A 308 -6.82 20.46 24.58
N VAL A 309 -5.93 21.07 23.79
CA VAL A 309 -6.33 21.91 22.66
C VAL A 309 -6.90 20.97 21.60
N PRO A 310 -8.22 21.04 21.30
CA PRO A 310 -8.82 20.16 20.30
C PRO A 310 -8.15 20.41 18.96
N THR A 311 -7.67 19.35 18.32
CA THR A 311 -7.11 19.46 16.97
C THR A 311 -8.26 19.61 15.95
N PRO A 312 -8.02 20.18 14.76
CA PRO A 312 -9.05 20.28 13.72
C PRO A 312 -9.66 18.93 13.31
N GLU A 313 -8.93 17.83 13.50
CA GLU A 313 -9.42 16.46 13.26
C GLU A 313 -10.36 15.97 14.38
N ASP A 314 -10.11 16.36 15.64
CA ASP A 314 -11.00 16.08 16.77
C ASP A 314 -12.33 16.85 16.63
N ASP A 315 -12.28 18.10 16.18
CA ASP A 315 -13.46 18.95 15.99
C ASP A 315 -14.41 18.42 14.89
N TYR A 316 -13.84 17.86 13.82
CA TYR A 316 -14.61 17.21 12.76
C TYR A 316 -15.28 15.91 13.23
N ALA A 317 -14.54 15.07 13.96
CA ALA A 317 -15.08 13.82 14.51
C ALA A 317 -16.25 14.08 15.48
N ASP A 318 -16.11 15.09 16.33
CA ASP A 318 -17.15 15.51 17.27
C ASP A 318 -18.40 16.04 16.54
N ALA A 319 -18.23 16.88 15.51
CA ALA A 319 -19.35 17.38 14.71
C ALA A 319 -20.13 16.26 14.00
N VAL A 320 -19.43 15.25 13.48
CA VAL A 320 -20.06 14.08 12.84
C VAL A 320 -20.81 13.22 13.86
N ALA A 321 -20.25 13.05 15.07
CA ALA A 321 -20.90 12.34 16.16
C ALA A 321 -22.19 13.04 16.62
N GLU A 322 -22.17 14.38 16.75
CA GLU A 322 -23.35 15.20 17.05
C GLU A 322 -24.44 15.06 15.99
N LEU A 323 -24.07 15.10 14.70
CA LEU A 323 -25.00 14.96 13.59
C LEU A 323 -25.69 13.58 13.59
N ARG A 324 -24.92 12.51 13.85
CA ARG A 324 -25.46 11.14 13.96
C ARG A 324 -26.41 10.97 15.14
N ALA A 325 -26.05 11.54 16.29
CA ALA A 325 -26.91 11.53 17.47
C ALA A 325 -28.22 12.27 17.23
N ALA A 326 -28.19 13.42 16.55
CA ALA A 326 -29.38 14.18 16.17
C ALA A 326 -30.29 13.40 15.22
N ALA A 327 -29.71 12.77 14.18
CA ALA A 327 -30.46 11.95 13.23
C ALA A 327 -31.10 10.71 13.87
N GLN A 328 -30.39 10.07 14.80
CA GLN A 328 -30.92 8.95 15.58
C GLN A 328 -32.09 9.38 16.47
N ALA A 329 -31.99 10.54 17.12
CA ALA A 329 -33.05 11.10 17.95
C ALA A 329 -34.30 11.48 17.13
N ALA A 330 -34.11 11.94 15.90
CA ALA A 330 -35.20 12.29 14.96
C ALA A 330 -35.75 11.08 14.18
N GLN A 331 -35.24 9.86 14.42
CA GLN A 331 -35.62 8.63 13.72
C GLN A 331 -35.59 8.76 12.18
N LEU A 332 -34.59 9.46 11.64
CA LEU A 332 -34.45 9.62 10.20
C LEU A 332 -34.03 8.28 9.56
N GLU A 333 -34.88 7.77 8.66
CA GLU A 333 -34.54 6.62 7.82
C GLU A 333 -33.67 7.11 6.65
N ASP A 334 -32.56 6.41 6.38
CA ASP A 334 -31.56 6.72 5.34
C ASP A 334 -30.70 7.99 5.59
N PHE A 335 -29.90 7.93 6.68
CA PHE A 335 -28.98 8.98 7.11
C PHE A 335 -28.00 9.43 6.01
N ASP A 336 -27.37 8.48 5.32
CA ASP A 336 -26.31 8.80 4.37
C ASP A 336 -26.85 9.55 3.15
N THR A 337 -27.99 9.13 2.60
CA THR A 337 -28.64 9.82 1.47
C THR A 337 -29.18 11.19 1.89
N GLY A 338 -29.77 11.29 3.09
CA GLY A 338 -30.33 12.54 3.61
C GLY A 338 -29.27 13.61 3.88
N VAL A 339 -28.10 13.23 4.38
CA VAL A 339 -26.99 14.15 4.67
C VAL A 339 -26.37 14.68 3.36
N VAL A 340 -26.17 13.82 2.36
CA VAL A 340 -25.64 14.24 1.05
C VAL A 340 -26.61 15.20 0.35
N GLN A 341 -27.92 14.93 0.43
CA GLN A 341 -28.93 15.81 -0.15
C GLN A 341 -29.00 17.18 0.56
N ALA A 342 -28.81 17.22 1.88
CA ALA A 342 -28.85 18.45 2.66
C ALA A 342 -27.58 19.30 2.53
N LEU A 343 -26.40 18.68 2.45
CA LEU A 343 -25.11 19.37 2.31
C LEU A 343 -24.72 19.65 0.85
N GLY A 344 -25.33 18.96 -0.11
CA GLY A 344 -24.99 19.07 -1.53
C GLY A 344 -23.63 18.46 -1.90
N MET A 345 -23.01 17.74 -0.97
CA MET A 345 -21.69 17.10 -1.11
C MET A 345 -21.58 15.90 -0.15
N PRO A 346 -20.62 14.98 -0.38
CA PRO A 346 -20.32 13.91 0.57
C PRO A 346 -19.94 14.47 1.95
N LEU A 347 -20.38 13.81 3.03
CA LEU A 347 -20.06 14.23 4.40
C LEU A 347 -18.54 14.37 4.62
N ALA A 348 -17.75 13.50 4.01
CA ALA A 348 -16.28 13.51 4.09
C ALA A 348 -15.62 14.79 3.53
N ASP A 349 -16.33 15.53 2.67
CA ASP A 349 -15.85 16.75 2.03
C ASP A 349 -16.48 18.02 2.66
N ALA A 350 -17.38 17.85 3.63
CA ALA A 350 -18.12 18.95 4.23
C ALA A 350 -17.33 19.65 5.34
N PRO A 351 -17.34 21.00 5.41
CA PRO A 351 -16.67 21.72 6.48
C PRO A 351 -17.42 21.58 7.81
N THR A 352 -16.68 21.58 8.93
CA THR A 352 -17.20 21.27 10.28
C THR A 352 -18.35 22.20 10.73
N ASP A 353 -18.33 23.46 10.31
CA ASP A 353 -19.38 24.44 10.58
C ASP A 353 -20.71 24.08 9.90
N ALA A 354 -20.66 23.59 8.65
CA ALA A 354 -21.84 23.12 7.92
C ALA A 354 -22.44 21.85 8.56
N ILE A 355 -21.59 20.94 9.05
CA ILE A 355 -22.01 19.71 9.76
C ILE A 355 -22.76 20.07 11.05
N ARG A 356 -22.20 20.98 11.86
CA ARG A 356 -22.85 21.45 13.09
C ARG A 356 -24.14 22.23 12.83
N ALA A 357 -24.18 23.04 11.77
CA ALA A 357 -25.39 23.74 11.36
C ALA A 357 -26.52 22.77 10.99
N LEU A 358 -26.20 21.68 10.28
CA LEU A 358 -27.18 20.63 9.96
C LEU A 358 -27.64 19.86 11.20
N ALA A 359 -26.71 19.52 12.10
CA ALA A 359 -27.05 18.85 13.37
C ALA A 359 -28.01 19.69 14.23
N ALA A 360 -27.84 21.01 14.24
CA ALA A 360 -28.72 21.94 14.94
C ALA A 360 -30.13 22.02 14.30
N GLN A 361 -30.24 21.85 12.98
CA GLN A 361 -31.53 21.86 12.26
C GLN A 361 -32.35 20.57 12.47
N ILE A 362 -31.69 19.44 12.72
CA ILE A 362 -32.35 18.14 12.94
C ILE A 362 -32.87 17.98 14.37
N ARG A 363 -32.37 18.79 15.33
CA ARG A 363 -32.75 18.68 16.74
C ARG A 363 -34.26 19.01 16.90
N PRO A 364 -35.08 18.12 17.48
CA PRO A 364 -36.49 18.40 17.70
C PRO A 364 -36.63 19.56 18.70
N ALA A 365 -37.58 20.46 18.46
CA ALA A 365 -37.99 21.45 19.45
C ALA A 365 -38.42 20.71 20.72
N ALA A 366 -37.88 21.15 21.86
CA ALA A 366 -38.06 20.55 23.19
C ALA A 366 -39.52 20.36 23.60
#